data_AF-A0AAE3NHL5-F1
#
_entry.id   AF-A0AAE3NHL5-F1
#
_cell.length_a   1.000
_cell.length_b   1.000
_cell.length_c   1.000
_cell.angle_alpha   90.00
_cell.angle_beta   90.00
_cell.angle_gamma   90.00
#
_symmetry.space_group_name_H-M   'P 1'
#
loop_
_entity.id
_entity.type
_entity.pdbx_description
1 polymer ?
#
loop_
_entity_poly.entity_id
_entity_poly.type
_entity_poly.pdbx_seq_one_letter_code
_entity_poly.pdbx_strand_id
1 'polypeptide(L)'
;MDGITTRLHWTDQPYRWPVNDGEGIFMVLDGTVDMHYREAGEERIATLGVGDIFFAGIGCEHVAHPPGEARILLIERAGGV
;
A
#
# COMPACT_ATOMS: atom_id res chain seq x y z
N MET A 1 10.52 9.65 12.35
CA MET A 1 11.05 8.70 13.34
C MET A 1 12.39 8.17 12.82
N ASP A 2 13.53 8.81 13.13
CA ASP A 2 14.87 8.33 12.69
C ASP A 2 14.94 7.82 11.23
N GLY A 3 14.46 8.62 10.27
CA GLY A 3 14.45 8.24 8.86
C GLY A 3 13.29 7.32 8.42
N ILE A 4 12.30 7.09 9.29
CA ILE A 4 10.99 6.49 8.97
C ILE A 4 9.92 7.59 8.94
N THR A 5 9.10 7.56 7.90
CA THR A 5 7.92 8.39 7.70
C THR A 5 6.65 7.57 7.88
N THR A 6 5.63 8.22 8.44
CA THR A 6 4.28 7.67 8.59
C THR A 6 3.31 8.62 7.91
N ARG A 7 2.53 8.13 6.96
CA ARG A 7 1.53 8.93 6.24
C ARG A 7 0.16 8.28 6.41
N LEU A 8 -0.83 9.09 6.77
CA LEU A 8 -2.23 8.66 6.74
C LEU A 8 -2.82 9.10 5.40
N HIS A 9 -3.36 8.14 4.66
CA HIS A 9 -4.05 8.38 3.41
C HIS A 9 -5.54 8.09 3.56
N TRP A 10 -6.34 8.92 2.92
CA TRP A 10 -7.75 8.67 2.64
C TRP A 10 -7.94 8.69 1.13
N THR A 11 -8.65 7.71 0.60
CA THR A 11 -9.03 7.65 -0.80
C THR A 11 -10.25 6.75 -0.99
N ASP A 12 -11.03 7.05 -2.01
CA ASP A 12 -12.09 6.23 -2.59
C ASP A 12 -11.78 5.87 -4.06
N GLN A 13 -10.59 6.24 -4.54
CA GLN A 13 -10.12 6.02 -5.91
C GLN A 13 -8.83 5.18 -5.93
N PRO A 14 -8.60 4.40 -7.01
CA PRO A 14 -7.33 3.72 -7.23
C PRO A 14 -6.14 4.68 -7.27
N TYR A 15 -5.02 4.26 -6.68
CA TYR A 15 -3.74 4.94 -6.88
C TYR A 15 -3.19 4.68 -8.30
N ARG A 16 -2.13 5.41 -8.66
CA ARG A 16 -1.33 5.07 -9.84
C ARG A 16 -0.28 4.06 -9.42
N TRP A 17 0.02 3.08 -10.27
CA TRP A 17 1.10 2.12 -10.08
C TRP A 17 2.42 2.83 -9.76
N PRO A 18 2.87 2.85 -8.49
CA PRO A 18 4.23 3.19 -8.14
C PRO A 18 5.13 1.96 -8.36
N VAL A 19 6.42 2.21 -8.56
CA VAL A 19 7.44 1.18 -8.36
C VAL A 19 8.09 1.52 -7.04
N ASN A 20 7.97 0.65 -6.04
CA ASN A 20 8.57 0.91 -4.74
C ASN A 20 10.09 0.96 -4.84
N ASP A 21 10.66 2.12 -4.55
CA ASP A 21 12.09 2.38 -4.44
C ASP A 21 12.66 1.97 -3.07
N GLY A 22 11.79 1.66 -2.11
CA GLY A 22 12.11 1.21 -0.76
C GLY A 22 11.09 0.23 -0.19
N GLU A 23 11.35 -0.23 1.04
CA GLU A 23 10.40 -1.06 1.79
C GLU A 23 9.29 -0.20 2.40
N GLY A 24 8.05 -0.68 2.31
CA GLY A 24 6.87 -0.02 2.86
C GLY A 24 5.89 -1.00 3.49
N ILE A 25 5.21 -0.54 4.54
CA ILE A 25 4.12 -1.25 5.20
C ILE A 25 2.85 -0.44 5.03
N PHE A 26 1.81 -1.09 4.50
CA PHE A 26 0.46 -0.56 4.40
C PHE A 26 -0.42 -1.26 5.43
N MET A 27 -1.18 -0.49 6.19
CA MET A 27 -2.17 -1.02 7.12
C MET A 27 -3.51 -0.36 6.86
N VAL A 28 -4.56 -1.16 6.70
CA VAL A 28 -5.92 -0.64 6.58
C VAL A 28 -6.43 -0.30 7.97
N LEU A 29 -6.70 0.97 8.21
CA LEU A 29 -7.26 1.47 9.47
C LEU A 29 -8.79 1.53 9.43
N ASP A 30 -9.37 1.69 8.25
CA ASP A 30 -10.81 1.70 8.03
C ASP A 30 -11.13 1.39 6.56
N GLY A 31 -12.29 0.76 6.31
CA GLY A 31 -12.70 0.32 4.98
C GLY A 31 -12.03 -0.97 4.50
N THR A 32 -11.95 -1.13 3.18
CA THR A 32 -11.37 -2.28 2.48
C THR A 32 -10.46 -1.78 1.37
N VAL A 33 -9.40 -2.53 1.05
CA VAL A 33 -8.50 -2.23 -0.07
C VAL A 33 -8.22 -3.52 -0.83
N ASP A 34 -8.47 -3.53 -2.14
CA ASP A 34 -7.92 -4.55 -3.02
C ASP A 34 -6.50 -4.11 -3.41
N MET A 35 -5.49 -4.78 -2.87
CA MET A 35 -4.10 -4.53 -3.21
C MET A 35 -3.74 -5.38 -4.42
N HIS A 36 -3.59 -4.74 -5.58
CA HIS A 36 -3.06 -5.37 -6.77
C HIS A 36 -1.54 -5.40 -6.67
N TYR A 37 -0.89 -6.52 -6.97
CA TYR A 37 0.57 -6.63 -6.95
C TYR A 37 1.05 -7.63 -8.00
N ARG A 38 2.31 -7.50 -8.45
CA ARG A 38 2.92 -8.46 -9.38
C ARG A 38 3.85 -9.41 -8.65
N GLU A 39 3.69 -10.70 -8.91
CA GLU A 39 4.65 -11.73 -8.52
C GLU A 39 4.98 -12.59 -9.74
N ALA A 40 6.28 -12.78 -10.02
CA ALA A 40 6.75 -13.49 -11.22
C ALA A 40 6.15 -12.98 -12.55
N GLY A 41 5.83 -11.68 -12.62
CA GLY A 41 5.23 -11.05 -13.79
C GLY A 41 3.70 -11.21 -13.91
N GLU A 42 3.07 -11.92 -12.98
CA GLU A 42 1.62 -12.11 -12.95
C GLU A 42 0.97 -11.19 -11.92
N GLU A 43 -0.12 -10.53 -12.31
CA GLU A 43 -0.91 -9.71 -11.41
C GLU A 43 -1.76 -10.57 -10.48
N ARG A 44 -1.74 -10.22 -9.20
CA ARG A 44 -2.53 -10.84 -8.14
C ARG A 44 -3.20 -9.77 -7.31
N ILE A 45 -4.24 -10.19 -6.60
CA ILE A 45 -5.04 -9.30 -5.75
C ILE A 45 -5.09 -9.88 -4.34
N ALA A 46 -4.75 -9.05 -3.36
CA ALA A 46 -5.00 -9.32 -1.95
C ALA A 46 -6.05 -8.32 -1.43
N THR A 47 -7.23 -8.81 -1.05
CA THR A 47 -8.24 -7.99 -0.39
C THR A 47 -7.88 -7.85 1.09
N LEU A 48 -7.69 -6.61 1.54
CA LEU A 48 -7.29 -6.25 2.89
C LEU A 48 -8.45 -5.55 3.61
N GLY A 49 -8.82 -6.04 4.78
CA GLY A 49 -9.76 -5.41 5.69
C GLY A 49 -9.06 -4.67 6.84
N VAL A 50 -9.85 -4.07 7.73
CA VAL A 50 -9.33 -3.35 8.91
C VAL A 50 -8.41 -4.23 9.74
N GLY A 51 -7.20 -3.74 10.00
CA GLY A 51 -6.17 -4.44 10.76
C GLY A 51 -5.23 -5.29 9.91
N ASP A 52 -5.57 -5.58 8.65
CA ASP A 52 -4.68 -6.29 7.75
C ASP A 52 -3.50 -5.41 7.33
N ILE A 53 -2.37 -6.08 7.10
CA ILE A 53 -1.10 -5.46 6.76
C ILE A 53 -0.61 -6.04 5.43
N PHE A 54 -0.15 -5.15 4.55
CA PHE A 54 0.55 -5.49 3.33
C PHE A 54 1.98 -4.97 3.38
N PHE A 55 2.95 -5.86 3.21
CA PHE A 55 4.36 -5.53 3.14
C PHE A 55 4.81 -5.47 1.67
N ALA A 56 5.25 -4.30 1.23
CA ALA A 56 5.80 -4.07 -0.09
C ALA A 56 7.32 -3.94 0.01
N GLY A 57 8.04 -5.00 -0.36
CA GLY A 57 9.50 -4.99 -0.42
C GLY A 57 10.06 -4.15 -1.58
N ILE A 58 11.38 -3.99 -1.61
CA ILE A 58 12.08 -3.28 -2.69
C ILE A 58 11.75 -3.94 -4.04
N GLY A 59 11.32 -3.14 -5.02
CA GLY A 59 10.95 -3.62 -6.35
C GLY A 59 9.57 -4.27 -6.43
N CYS A 60 8.78 -4.26 -5.36
CA CYS A 60 7.39 -4.71 -5.39
C CYS A 60 6.53 -3.72 -6.17
N GLU A 61 6.06 -4.14 -7.34
CA GLU A 61 5.02 -3.44 -8.08
C GLU A 61 3.66 -3.74 -7.44
N HIS A 62 3.00 -2.73 -6.89
CA HIS A 62 1.69 -2.88 -6.27
C HIS A 62 0.87 -1.59 -6.39
N VAL A 63 -0.45 -1.67 -6.30
CA VAL A 63 -1.34 -0.49 -6.31
C VAL A 63 -2.59 -0.79 -5.48
N ALA A 64 -2.96 0.16 -4.62
CA ALA A 64 -4.17 0.06 -3.81
C ALA A 64 -5.40 0.49 -4.62
N HIS A 65 -6.38 -0.41 -4.71
CA HIS A 65 -7.69 -0.20 -5.33
C HIS A 65 -8.78 -0.35 -4.25
N PRO A 66 -9.18 0.73 -3.59
CA PRO A 66 -10.25 0.65 -2.61
C PRO A 66 -11.62 0.57 -3.33
N PRO A 67 -12.50 -0.39 -3.00
CA PRO A 67 -13.85 -0.49 -3.58
C PRO A 67 -14.82 0.60 -3.07
N GLY A 68 -14.42 1.35 -2.04
CA GLY A 68 -15.14 2.48 -1.44
C GLY A 68 -14.18 3.34 -0.63
N GLU A 69 -14.65 4.16 0.30
CA GLU A 69 -13.74 4.94 1.15
C GLU A 69 -12.86 4.03 2.02
N ALA A 70 -11.55 4.27 1.99
CA ALA A 70 -10.58 3.57 2.83
C ALA A 70 -9.62 4.56 3.50
N ARG A 71 -9.15 4.19 4.71
CA ARG A 71 -8.10 4.91 5.45
C ARG A 71 -6.92 3.99 5.63
N ILE A 72 -5.76 4.40 5.11
CA ILE A 72 -4.56 3.56 5.03
C ILE A 72 -3.42 4.27 5.73
N LEU A 73 -2.75 3.58 6.64
CA LEU A 73 -1.48 4.01 7.21
C LEU A 73 -0.34 3.44 6.37
N LEU A 74 0.49 4.31 5.83
CA LEU A 74 1.74 3.97 5.17
C LEU A 74 2.91 4.25 6.12
N ILE A 75 3.79 3.27 6.29
CA ILE A 75 5.03 3.38 7.05
C ILE A 75 6.18 2.98 6.13
N GLU A 76 7.14 3.87 5.92
CA GLU A 76 8.22 3.66 4.96
C GLU A 76 9.47 4.47 5.33
N ARG A 77 10.58 4.24 4.63
CA ARG A 77 11.77 5.08 4.78
C ARG A 77 11.56 6.47 4.18
N ALA A 78 12.07 7.49 4.88
CA ALA A 78 12.05 8.86 4.41
C ALA A 78 12.79 8.97 3.07
N GLY A 79 12.16 9.66 2.11
CA GLY A 79 12.71 9.83 0.76
C GLY A 79 12.26 8.76 -0.25
N GLY A 80 11.47 7.76 0.17
CA GLY A 80 10.76 6.89 -0.77
C GLY A 80 9.65 7.68 -1.50
N VAL A 81 9.59 7.52 -2.82
CA VAL A 81 8.57 8.12 -3.70
C VAL A 81 7.56 7.07 -4.15
#